data_AF-A0A8S3A6D7-F1
#
_entry.id   AF-A0A8S3A6D7-F1
#
_cell.length_a   1.000
_cell.length_b   1.000
_cell.length_c   1.000
_cell.angle_alpha   90.00
_cell.angle_beta   90.00
_cell.angle_gamma   90.00
#
_symmetry.space_group_name_H-M   'P 1'
#
loop_
_entity.id
_entity.type
_entity.pdbx_description
1 polymer ?
#
loop_
_entity_poly.entity_id
_entity_poly.type
_entity_poly.pdbx_seq_one_letter_code
_entity_poly.pdbx_strand_id
1 'polypeptide(L)' 'TDGNAFVNNYSVIKQLSAVHRNLGYCPQFDALDSLLTAREHLFLYARLRGINRKNIPF' A
#
# COMPACT_ATOMS: atom_id res chain seq x y z
N THR A 1 -19.05 -8.15 -17.98
CA THR A 1 -18.69 -7.24 -16.88
C THR A 1 -17.92 -6.11 -17.51
N ASP A 2 -18.52 -4.93 -17.61
CA ASP A 2 -17.95 -3.77 -18.29
C ASP A 2 -18.17 -2.53 -17.40
N GLY A 3 -17.39 -1.48 -17.63
CA GLY A 3 -17.43 -0.25 -16.86
C GLY A 3 -16.04 0.20 -16.39
N ASN A 4 -15.99 1.45 -15.94
CA ASN A 4 -14.76 2.06 -15.44
C ASN A 4 -15.03 2.70 -14.08
N ALA A 5 -14.18 2.39 -13.11
CA ALA A 5 -14.21 2.98 -11.78
C ALA A 5 -13.03 3.95 -11.61
N PHE A 6 -13.19 4.93 -10.73
CA PHE A 6 -12.20 5.98 -10.52
C PHE A 6 -11.91 6.15 -9.03
N VAL A 7 -10.62 6.28 -8.69
CA VAL A 7 -10.13 6.60 -7.34
C VAL A 7 -9.24 7.83 -7.45
N ASN A 8 -9.54 8.91 -6.73
CA ASN A 8 -8.86 10.20 -6.87
C ASN A 8 -8.74 10.65 -8.35
N ASN A 9 -9.83 10.51 -9.11
CA ASN A 9 -9.92 10.78 -10.56
C ASN A 9 -9.00 9.92 -11.46
N TYR A 10 -8.34 8.89 -10.92
CA TYR A 10 -7.58 7.92 -11.70
C TYR A 10 -8.46 6.71 -12.03
N SER A 11 -8.54 6.33 -13.31
CA SER A 11 -9.22 5.10 -13.72
C SER A 11 -8.47 3.89 -13.18
N VAL A 12 -9.20 2.98 -12.52
CA VAL A 12 -8.63 1.73 -11.98
C VAL A 12 -8.08 0.81 -13.07
N ILE A 13 -8.57 0.96 -14.31
CA ILE A 13 -8.15 0.16 -15.46
C ILE A 13 -6.95 0.81 -16.16
N LYS A 14 -6.98 2.14 -16.35
CA LYS A 14 -5.94 2.83 -17.13
C LYS A 14 -4.74 3.29 -16.29
N GLN A 15 -4.93 3.53 -14.98
CA GLN A 15 -3.97 4.24 -14.13
C GLN A 15 -3.75 3.53 -12.79
N LEU A 16 -3.62 2.19 -12.83
CA LEU A 16 -3.54 1.34 -11.63
C LEU A 16 -2.44 1.77 -10.65
N SER A 17 -1.25 2.16 -11.14
CA SER A 17 -0.16 2.63 -10.28
C SER A 17 -0.49 3.92 -9.53
N ALA A 18 -1.25 4.83 -10.13
CA ALA A 18 -1.71 6.04 -9.44
C ALA A 18 -2.77 5.71 -8.40
N VAL A 19 -3.68 4.78 -8.70
CA VAL A 19 -4.67 4.27 -7.75
C VAL A 19 -3.99 3.60 -6.55
N HIS A 20 -3.05 2.68 -6.76
CA HIS A 20 -2.35 1.97 -5.68
C HIS A 20 -1.55 2.90 -4.75
N ARG A 21 -0.98 3.99 -5.27
CA ARG A 21 -0.31 4.99 -4.43
C ARG A 21 -1.27 5.71 -3.47
N ASN A 22 -2.53 5.86 -3.87
CA ASN A 22 -3.57 6.55 -3.12
C ASN A 22 -4.41 5.63 -2.23
N LEU A 23 -4.17 4.31 -2.27
CA LEU A 23 -4.99 3.32 -1.59
C LEU A 23 -4.15 2.39 -0.69
N GLY A 24 -4.73 2.03 0.45
CA GLY A 24 -4.27 0.96 1.33
C GLY A 24 -5.31 -0.17 1.34
N TYR A 25 -4.85 -1.42 1.38
CA TYR A 25 -5.70 -2.60 1.44
C TYR A 25 -5.44 -3.35 2.75
N CYS A 26 -6.51 -3.67 3.49
CA CYS A 26 -6.46 -4.51 4.69
C CYS A 26 -7.23 -5.80 4.40
N PRO A 27 -6.55 -6.95 4.25
CA PRO A 27 -7.20 -8.23 3.99
C PRO A 27 -8.01 -8.74 5.19
N GLN A 28 -8.89 -9.73 4.93
CA GLN A 28 -9.68 -10.38 5.98
C GLN A 28 -8.83 -11.19 6.97
N PHE A 29 -7.75 -11.78 6.46
CA PHE A 29 -6.70 -12.41 7.27
C PHE A 29 -5.52 -11.45 7.40
N ASP A 30 -4.79 -11.55 8.49
CA ASP A 30 -3.60 -10.75 8.74
C ASP A 30 -2.50 -11.04 7.73
N ALA A 31 -2.00 -9.99 7.06
CA ALA A 31 -0.87 -10.07 6.13
C ALA A 31 0.48 -9.95 6.85
N LEU A 32 0.55 -10.41 8.10
CA LEU A 32 1.71 -10.27 8.95
C LEU A 32 2.73 -11.39 8.68
N ASP A 33 4.00 -11.01 8.58
CA ASP A 33 5.09 -11.97 8.50
C ASP A 33 5.50 -12.38 9.92
N SER A 34 5.35 -13.67 10.24
CA SER A 34 5.66 -14.23 11.56
C SER A 34 7.15 -14.13 11.96
N LEU A 35 8.05 -13.90 11.00
CA LEU A 35 9.48 -13.76 11.25
C LEU A 35 9.87 -12.32 11.64
N LEU A 36 8.95 -11.36 11.51
CA LEU A 36 9.20 -9.94 11.77
C LEU A 36 8.46 -9.48 13.02
N THR A 37 9.13 -8.64 13.81
CA THR A 37 8.45 -7.85 14.84
C THR A 37 7.53 -6.82 14.19
N ALA A 38 6.55 -6.31 14.94
CA ALA A 38 5.66 -5.26 14.47
C ALA A 38 6.42 -4.03 13.92
N ARG A 39 7.53 -3.65 14.57
CA ARG A 39 8.38 -2.54 14.15
C ARG A 39 9.07 -2.82 12.82
N GLU A 40 9.64 -4.01 12.65
CA GLU A 40 10.29 -4.41 11.40
C GLU A 40 9.29 -4.51 10.26
N HIS A 41 8.09 -5.02 10.54
CA HIS A 41 7.01 -5.10 9.57
C HIS A 41 6.59 -3.70 9.08
N LEU A 42 6.38 -2.74 9.99
CA LEU A 42 6.08 -1.35 9.63
C LEU A 42 7.22 -0.70 8.86
N PHE A 43 8.47 -0.93 9.26
CA PHE A 43 9.64 -0.40 8.55
C PHE A 43 9.74 -0.97 7.13
N LEU A 44 9.59 -2.28 6.97
CA LEU A 44 9.60 -2.95 5.67
C LEU A 44 8.47 -2.42 4.77
N TYR A 45 7.24 -2.37 5.29
CA TYR A 45 6.09 -1.87 4.55
C TYR A 45 6.28 -0.41 4.11
N ALA A 46 6.76 0.47 5.00
CA ALA A 46 7.05 1.86 4.68
C ALA A 46 8.10 2.00 3.56
N ARG A 47 9.14 1.16 3.57
CA ARG A 47 10.17 1.12 2.51
C ARG A 47 9.61 0.65 1.17
N LEU A 48 8.76 -0.38 1.17
CA LEU A 48 8.06 -0.86 -0.04
C LEU A 48 7.12 0.20 -0.62
N ARG A 49 6.49 1.02 0.23
CA ARG A 49 5.66 2.16 -0.18
C ARG A 49 6.47 3.38 -0.64
N GLY A 50 7.81 3.31 -0.62
CA GLY A 50 8.70 4.37 -1.10
C GLY A 50 8.90 5.53 -0.12
N ILE A 51 8.55 5.35 1.16
CA ILE A 51 8.77 6.38 2.19
C ILE A 51 10.28 6.53 2.44
N ASN A 52 10.77 7.76 2.41
CA ASN A 52 12.18 8.04 2.70
C ASN A 52 12.51 7.61 4.14
N ARG A 53 13.66 6.96 4.33
CA ARG A 53 14.12 6.49 5.65
C ARG A 53 14.08 7.57 6.74
N LYS A 54 14.34 8.84 6.39
CA LYS A 54 14.31 9.96 7.34
C LYS A 54 12.90 10.27 7.86
N ASN A 55 11.86 9.83 7.14
CA ASN A 55 10.46 10.08 7.45
C ASN A 55 9.77 8.86 8.09
N ILE A 56 10.50 7.76 8.29
CA ILE A 56 9.99 6.60 9.02
C ILE A 56 10.34 6.83 10.49
N PRO A 57 9.35 7.11 11.36
CA PRO A 57 9.61 7.44 12.75
C PRO A 57 10.33 6.28 13.46
N PHE A 58 11.27 6.65 14.32
CA PHE A 58 12.01 5.77 15.21
C PHE A 58 11.92 6.30 16.63
#